data_AF-A0A1N7IHK1-F1
#
_entry.id   AF-A0A1N7IHK1-F1
#
_cell.length_a   1.000
_cell.length_b   1.000
_cell.length_c   1.000
_cell.angle_alpha   90.00
_cell.angle_beta   90.00
_cell.angle_gamma   90.00
#
_symmetry.space_group_name_H-M   'P 1'
#
loop_
_entity.id
_entity.type
_entity.pdbx_description
1 polymer ?
#
loop_
_entity_poly.entity_id
_entity_poly.type
_entity_poly.pdbx_seq_one_letter_code
_entity_poly.pdbx_strand_id
1 'polypeptide(L)'
;MDQTVGVSAGCLGVLPQYLYEFHKGVRHLFMLTLCPGDAARAQARLEQDSIPCYLHAAGTSKTNLFFGRPACIETVRRIVTKPLCCLTPEEDFILGTLLGYDREQQCLRFLAMHQTGRPVAIRAAAH
;
A
#
# COMPACT_ATOMS: atom_id res chain seq x y z
N MET A 1 -15.83 2.62 -34.77
CA MET A 1 -16.42 1.45 -34.07
C MET A 1 -15.42 1.05 -33.01
N ASP A 2 -15.68 1.08 -31.72
CA ASP A 2 -16.82 1.51 -30.94
C ASP A 2 -16.21 1.86 -29.58
N GLN A 3 -16.54 3.04 -29.05
CA GLN A 3 -16.15 3.40 -27.69
C GLN A 3 -17.14 2.73 -26.75
N THR A 4 -16.70 1.74 -25.96
CA THR A 4 -17.36 1.37 -24.70
C THR A 4 -16.49 0.41 -23.91
N VAL A 5 -15.54 0.95 -23.13
CA VAL A 5 -15.18 0.28 -21.88
C VAL A 5 -15.61 1.21 -20.77
N GLY A 6 -16.85 1.01 -20.31
CA GLY A 6 -17.32 1.52 -19.04
C GLY A 6 -16.45 0.94 -17.94
N VAL A 7 -15.35 1.62 -17.62
CA VAL A 7 -14.52 1.31 -16.47
C VAL A 7 -15.35 1.70 -15.24
N SER A 8 -15.96 0.70 -14.62
CA SER A 8 -16.47 0.84 -13.26
C SER A 8 -15.34 1.38 -12.40
N ALA A 9 -15.50 2.60 -11.91
CA ALA A 9 -14.54 3.32 -11.08
C ALA A 9 -14.48 2.69 -9.67
N GLY A 10 -14.00 1.45 -9.61
CA GLY A 10 -13.49 0.84 -8.38
C GLY A 10 -12.05 1.27 -8.13
N CYS A 11 -11.55 1.03 -6.92
CA CYS A 11 -10.19 1.34 -6.50
C CYS A 11 -9.09 0.69 -7.39
N LEU A 12 -9.44 -0.19 -8.34
CA LEU A 12 -8.54 -0.69 -9.37
C LEU A 12 -8.15 0.34 -10.45
N GLY A 13 -8.95 1.41 -10.62
CA GLY A 13 -8.71 2.42 -11.66
C GLY A 13 -7.40 3.20 -11.49
N VAL A 14 -6.82 3.22 -10.29
CA VAL A 14 -5.54 3.89 -10.01
C VAL A 14 -4.32 3.01 -10.28
N LEU A 15 -4.51 1.70 -10.50
CA LEU A 15 -3.41 0.75 -10.71
C LEU A 15 -2.53 1.13 -11.92
N PRO A 16 -3.05 1.53 -13.10
CA PRO A 16 -2.21 1.93 -14.23
C PRO A 16 -1.30 3.11 -13.94
N GLN A 17 -1.79 4.10 -13.18
CA GLN A 17 -1.00 5.26 -12.78
C GLN A 17 0.13 4.85 -11.83
N TYR A 18 -0.14 3.98 -10.85
CA TYR A 18 0.90 3.50 -9.95
C TYR A 18 1.93 2.62 -10.65
N LEU A 19 1.53 1.81 -11.62
CA LEU A 19 2.46 1.06 -12.46
C LEU A 19 3.37 2.00 -13.26
N TYR A 20 2.82 3.09 -13.80
CA TYR A 20 3.61 4.11 -14.48
C TYR A 20 4.65 4.75 -13.54
N GLU A 21 4.24 5.16 -12.35
CA GLU A 21 5.15 5.73 -11.33
C GLU A 21 6.21 4.72 -10.87
N PHE A 22 5.85 3.45 -10.73
CA PHE A 22 6.76 2.36 -10.41
C PHE A 22 7.83 2.20 -11.49
N HIS A 23 7.44 2.15 -12.76
CA HIS A 23 8.38 2.02 -13.88
C HIS A 23 9.27 3.26 -14.04
N LYS A 24 8.78 4.45 -13.69
CA LYS A 24 9.59 5.69 -13.63
C LYS A 24 10.51 5.76 -12.42
N GLY A 25 10.33 4.89 -11.42
CA GLY A 25 11.12 4.87 -10.20
C GLY A 25 10.81 6.01 -9.22
N VAL A 26 9.62 6.63 -9.34
CA VAL A 26 9.21 7.76 -8.47
C VAL A 26 8.99 7.30 -7.04
N ARG A 27 8.41 6.11 -6.85
CA ARG A 27 8.21 5.46 -5.55
C ARG A 27 8.64 4.00 -5.62
N HIS A 28 9.04 3.46 -4.48
CA HIS A 28 9.57 2.10 -4.38
C HIS A 28 8.56 1.09 -3.82
N LEU A 29 7.51 1.55 -3.15
CA LEU A 29 6.44 0.74 -2.60
C LEU A 29 5.09 1.46 -2.78
N PHE A 30 4.08 0.72 -3.16
CA PHE A 30 2.71 1.17 -3.32
C PHE A 30 1.79 0.30 -2.46
N MET A 31 0.67 0.88 -2.01
CA MET A 31 -0.37 0.19 -1.28
C MET A 31 -1.74 0.55 -1.86
N LEU A 32 -2.56 -0.45 -2.13
CA LEU A 32 -3.97 -0.32 -2.50
C LEU A 32 -4.83 -1.07 -1.49
N THR A 33 -5.95 -0.48 -1.07
CA THR A 33 -6.94 -1.17 -0.24
C THR A 33 -8.15 -1.51 -1.10
N LEU A 34 -8.30 -2.78 -1.42
CA LEU A 34 -9.27 -3.31 -2.38
C LEU A 34 -10.22 -4.30 -1.70
N CYS A 35 -11.36 -4.59 -2.32
CA CYS A 35 -12.11 -5.78 -1.95
C CYS A 35 -11.33 -7.04 -2.40
N PRO A 36 -11.56 -8.23 -1.81
CA PRO A 36 -10.78 -9.42 -2.14
C PRO A 36 -10.78 -9.79 -3.64
N GLY A 37 -11.91 -9.62 -4.33
CA GLY A 37 -12.01 -9.89 -5.77
C GLY A 37 -11.15 -8.94 -6.62
N ASP A 38 -11.16 -7.65 -6.31
CA ASP A 38 -10.31 -6.66 -6.97
C ASP A 38 -8.84 -6.85 -6.62
N ALA A 39 -8.53 -7.21 -5.37
CA ALA A 39 -7.16 -7.50 -4.94
C ALA A 39 -6.56 -8.65 -5.74
N ALA A 40 -7.32 -9.74 -5.94
CA ALA A 40 -6.89 -10.88 -6.76
C ALA A 40 -6.66 -10.49 -8.23
N ARG A 41 -7.53 -9.66 -8.80
CA ARG A 41 -7.36 -9.15 -10.18
C ARG A 41 -6.11 -8.28 -10.33
N ALA A 42 -5.87 -7.38 -9.37
CA ALA A 42 -4.68 -6.54 -9.37
C ALA A 42 -3.40 -7.37 -9.16
N GLN A 43 -3.42 -8.37 -8.28
CA GLN A 43 -2.31 -9.30 -8.08
C GLN A 43 -2.00 -10.05 -9.39
N ALA A 44 -2.99 -10.64 -10.05
CA ALA A 44 -2.78 -11.36 -11.30
C ALA A 44 -2.13 -10.48 -12.38
N ARG A 45 -2.52 -9.19 -12.43
CA ARG A 45 -1.90 -8.23 -13.34
C ARG A 45 -0.43 -7.95 -12.98
N LEU A 46 -0.12 -7.78 -11.69
CA LEU A 46 1.25 -7.55 -11.22
C LEU A 46 2.16 -8.76 -11.47
N GLU A 47 1.63 -9.98 -11.31
CA GLU A 47 2.35 -11.22 -11.60
C GLU A 47 2.69 -11.36 -13.09
N GLN A 48 1.78 -10.96 -13.99
CA GLN A 48 2.07 -10.90 -15.43
C GLN A 48 3.24 -9.98 -15.76
N ASP A 49 3.34 -8.84 -15.08
CA ASP A 49 4.40 -7.85 -15.27
C ASP A 49 5.67 -8.20 -14.42
N SER A 50 5.69 -9.37 -13.76
CA SER A 50 6.77 -9.83 -12.87
C SER A 50 7.10 -8.85 -11.74
N ILE A 51 6.08 -8.15 -11.23
CA ILE A 51 6.21 -7.17 -10.15
C ILE A 51 5.94 -7.86 -8.81
N PRO A 52 6.90 -7.85 -7.87
CA PRO A 52 6.70 -8.40 -6.54
C PRO A 52 5.52 -7.73 -5.82
N CYS A 53 4.67 -8.55 -5.22
CA CYS A 53 3.52 -8.08 -4.45
C CYS A 53 3.25 -8.93 -3.21
N TYR A 54 2.46 -8.38 -2.30
CA TYR A 54 2.04 -9.01 -1.06
C TYR A 54 0.61 -8.60 -0.72
N LEU A 55 -0.26 -9.60 -0.53
CA LEU A 55 -1.62 -9.39 -0.02
C LEU A 55 -1.65 -9.54 1.50
N HIS A 56 -2.32 -8.59 2.15
CA HIS A 56 -2.59 -8.61 3.58
C HIS A 56 -4.08 -8.39 3.85
N ALA A 57 -4.73 -9.32 4.53
CA ALA A 57 -6.14 -9.21 4.89
C ALA A 57 -6.32 -8.10 5.94
N ALA A 58 -7.03 -7.03 5.59
CA ALA A 58 -7.31 -5.88 6.45
C ALA A 58 -8.75 -5.92 7.00
N GLY A 59 -9.24 -7.12 7.32
CA GLY A 59 -10.60 -7.41 7.75
C GLY A 59 -11.34 -8.37 6.81
N THR A 60 -12.66 -8.49 6.99
CA THR A 60 -13.51 -9.44 6.23
C THR A 60 -13.82 -8.97 4.80
N SER A 61 -13.79 -7.66 4.54
CA SER A 61 -14.21 -7.08 3.26
C SER A 61 -13.12 -6.27 2.55
N LYS A 62 -11.95 -6.09 3.19
CA LYS A 62 -10.85 -5.27 2.67
C LYS A 62 -9.54 -6.04 2.73
N THR A 63 -8.78 -5.93 1.65
CA THR A 63 -7.45 -6.51 1.51
C THR A 63 -6.50 -5.41 1.06
N ASN A 64 -5.38 -5.27 1.76
CA ASN A 64 -4.29 -4.40 1.35
C ASN A 64 -3.39 -5.18 0.38
N LEU A 65 -3.24 -4.64 -0.82
CA LEU A 65 -2.27 -5.09 -1.82
C LEU A 65 -1.08 -4.15 -1.79
N PHE A 66 0.08 -4.71 -1.43
CA PHE A 66 1.36 -4.03 -1.52
C PHE A 66 2.10 -4.51 -2.76
N PHE A 67 2.74 -3.61 -3.50
CA PHE A 67 3.62 -3.98 -4.61
C PHE A 67 4.74 -2.97 -4.78
N GLY A 68 5.87 -3.40 -5.34
CA GLY A 68 7.03 -2.53 -5.48
C GLY A 68 8.34 -3.30 -5.60
N ARG A 69 9.43 -2.67 -5.16
CA ARG A 69 10.77 -3.28 -5.24
C ARG A 69 10.87 -4.51 -4.33
N PRO A 70 11.61 -5.57 -4.73
CA PRO A 70 11.71 -6.81 -3.97
C PRO A 70 12.06 -6.60 -2.48
N ALA A 71 13.06 -5.76 -2.20
CA ALA A 71 13.48 -5.47 -0.83
C ALA A 71 12.38 -4.77 0.00
N CYS A 72 11.61 -3.87 -0.61
CA CYS A 72 10.49 -3.21 0.04
C CYS A 72 9.38 -4.22 0.37
N ILE A 73 9.05 -5.11 -0.57
CA ILE A 73 8.03 -6.12 -0.37
C ILE A 73 8.42 -7.14 0.69
N GLU A 74 9.66 -7.62 0.69
CA GLU A 74 10.15 -8.52 1.73
C GLU A 74 10.19 -7.86 3.12
N THR A 75 10.45 -6.55 3.18
CA THR A 75 10.35 -5.79 4.44
C THR A 75 8.89 -5.71 4.91
N VAL A 76 7.97 -5.34 4.02
CA VAL A 76 6.53 -5.27 4.31
C VAL A 76 5.99 -6.61 4.80
N ARG A 77 6.37 -7.73 4.17
CA ARG A 77 5.97 -9.08 4.59
C ARG A 77 6.36 -9.41 6.03
N ARG A 78 7.48 -8.85 6.51
CA ARG A 78 7.98 -9.09 7.87
C ARG A 78 7.30 -8.20 8.90
N ILE A 79 6.99 -6.96 8.57
CA ILE A 79 6.41 -5.99 9.52
C ILE A 79 4.87 -6.01 9.52
N VAL A 80 4.23 -6.25 8.37
CA VAL A 80 2.76 -6.24 8.21
C VAL A 80 2.20 -7.65 8.42
N THR A 81 2.40 -8.17 9.63
CA THR A 81 1.91 -9.48 10.07
C THR A 81 0.61 -9.41 10.87
N LYS A 82 0.17 -8.19 11.19
CA LYS A 82 -1.01 -7.84 11.97
C LYS A 82 -1.74 -6.68 11.28
N PRO A 83 -3.02 -6.41 11.64
CA PRO A 83 -3.73 -5.27 11.09
C PRO A 83 -2.93 -3.97 11.22
N LEU A 84 -3.00 -3.08 10.22
CA LEU A 84 -2.21 -1.83 10.19
C LEU A 84 -2.44 -0.94 11.42
N CYS A 85 -3.65 -0.98 12.00
CA CYS A 85 -4.00 -0.27 13.22
C CYS A 85 -3.41 -0.89 14.51
N CYS A 86 -2.64 -1.97 14.40
CA CYS A 86 -1.99 -2.64 15.52
C CYS A 86 -0.46 -2.63 15.37
N LEU A 87 0.09 -1.95 14.36
CA LEU A 87 1.53 -1.80 14.21
C LEU A 87 2.14 -1.02 15.38
N THR A 88 3.35 -1.41 15.78
CA THR A 88 4.14 -0.63 16.74
C THR A 88 4.56 0.70 16.10
N PRO A 89 4.96 1.71 16.89
CA PRO A 89 5.50 2.96 16.35
C PRO A 89 6.64 2.73 15.35
N GLU A 90 7.52 1.77 15.64
CA GLU A 90 8.66 1.42 14.78
C GLU A 90 8.20 0.78 13.47
N GLU A 91 7.27 -0.17 13.54
CA GLU A 91 6.69 -0.83 12.35
C GLU A 91 5.95 0.17 11.45
N ASP A 92 5.16 1.08 12.03
CA ASP A 92 4.44 2.14 11.32
C ASP A 92 5.41 3.14 10.68
N PHE A 93 6.48 3.53 11.39
CA PHE A 93 7.51 4.43 10.87
C PHE A 93 8.25 3.82 9.67
N ILE A 94 8.63 2.53 9.76
CA ILE A 94 9.27 1.81 8.65
C ILE A 94 8.32 1.77 7.45
N LEU A 95 7.06 1.36 7.67
CA LEU A 95 6.07 1.28 6.60
C LEU A 95 5.84 2.64 5.94
N GLY A 96 5.69 3.69 6.73
CA GLY A 96 5.45 5.05 6.24
C GLY A 96 6.62 5.59 5.43
N THR A 97 7.85 5.33 5.87
CA THR A 97 9.06 5.69 5.13
C THR A 97 9.13 4.94 3.79
N LEU A 98 8.81 3.65 3.76
CA LEU A 98 8.80 2.86 2.51
C LEU A 98 7.75 3.35 1.51
N LEU A 99 6.59 3.80 2.00
CA LEU A 99 5.52 4.39 1.18
C LEU A 99 5.86 5.82 0.68
N GLY A 100 6.98 6.39 1.13
CA GLY A 100 7.45 7.71 0.74
C GLY A 100 6.72 8.85 1.42
N TYR A 101 6.20 8.65 2.65
CA TYR A 101 5.73 9.77 3.46
C TYR A 101 6.89 10.68 3.86
N ASP A 102 6.56 11.95 4.09
CA ASP A 102 7.53 12.93 4.55
C ASP A 102 8.19 12.49 5.86
N ARG A 103 9.51 12.67 5.94
CA ARG A 103 10.32 12.19 7.06
C ARG A 103 10.00 12.94 8.35
N GLU A 104 9.82 14.26 8.28
CA GLU A 104 9.50 15.05 9.47
C GLU A 104 8.12 14.67 10.02
N GLN A 105 7.13 14.51 9.14
CA GLN A 105 5.80 14.02 9.52
C GLN A 105 5.84 12.62 10.15
N GLN A 106 6.66 11.71 9.63
CA GLN A 106 6.86 10.39 10.23
C GLN A 106 7.52 10.47 11.62
N CYS A 107 8.49 11.36 11.82
CA CYS A 107 9.09 11.60 13.13
C CYS A 107 8.05 12.12 14.14
N LEU A 108 7.25 13.12 13.75
CA LEU A 108 6.20 13.69 14.60
C LEU A 108 5.15 12.62 14.98
N ARG A 109 4.76 11.80 14.00
CA ARG A 109 3.81 10.69 14.21
C ARG A 109 4.37 9.62 15.13
N PHE A 110 5.63 9.22 14.95
CA PHE A 110 6.31 8.26 15.82
C PHE A 110 6.34 8.73 17.28
N LEU A 111 6.73 10.00 17.51
CA LEU A 111 6.76 10.60 18.85
C LEU A 111 5.35 10.65 19.48
N ALA A 112 4.33 11.00 18.69
CA ALA A 112 2.95 11.03 19.16
C ALA A 112 2.43 9.64 19.56
N MET A 113 2.76 8.59 18.81
CA MET A 113 2.37 7.21 19.14
C MET A 113 3.02 6.72 20.44
N HIS A 114 4.28 7.08 20.67
CA HIS A 114 4.99 6.75 21.93
C HIS A 114 4.40 7.46 23.15
N GLN A 115 3.89 8.69 22.99
CA GLN A 115 3.28 9.44 24.09
C GLN A 115 1.84 9.01 24.40
N THR A 116 1.09 8.54 23.40
CA THR A 116 -0.34 8.26 23.52
C THR A 116 -0.69 6.77 23.60
N GLY A 117 0.25 5.87 23.29
CA GLY A 117 0.06 4.42 23.31
C GLY A 117 -0.90 3.90 22.24
N ARG A 118 -1.28 4.71 21.22
CA ARG A 118 -2.13 4.27 20.11
C ARG A 118 -1.59 4.71 18.75
N PRO A 119 -1.71 3.85 17.72
CA PRO A 119 -1.41 4.23 16.34
C PRO A 119 -2.38 5.30 15.84
N VAL A 120 -1.81 6.41 15.39
CA VAL A 120 -2.54 7.46 14.65
C VAL A 120 -2.95 6.85 13.30
N ALA A 121 -4.12 7.14 12.74
CA ALA A 121 -4.54 6.54 11.47
C ALA A 121 -3.60 6.95 10.31
N ILE A 122 -3.21 6.02 9.44
CA ILE A 122 -2.47 6.32 8.21
C ILE A 122 -3.42 7.11 7.29
N ARG A 123 -3.17 8.41 7.10
CA ARG A 123 -3.83 9.16 6.03
C ARG A 123 -3.16 8.76 4.73
N ALA A 124 -3.82 7.91 3.95
CA ALA A 124 -3.41 7.65 2.58
C ALA A 124 -3.32 9.00 1.85
N ALA A 125 -2.11 9.37 1.42
CA ALA A 125 -1.88 10.56 0.63
C ALA A 125 -2.57 10.36 -0.73
N ALA A 126 -3.74 10.99 -0.88
CA ALA A 126 -4.31 11.26 -2.18
C ALA A 126 -3.42 12.31 -2.86
N HIS A 127 -2.75 11.91 -3.92
CA HIS A 127 -2.23 12.80 -4.95
C HIS A 127 -2.56 12.18 -6.31
#